data_AF-A0A2M8W4Y4-F1
#
_entry.id   AF-A0A2M8W4Y4-F1
#
_cell.length_a   1.000
_cell.length_b   1.000
_cell.length_c   1.000
_cell.angle_alpha   90.00
_cell.angle_beta   90.00
_cell.angle_gamma   90.00
#
_symmetry.space_group_name_H-M   'P 1'
#
loop_
_entity.id
_entity.type
_entity.pdbx_description
1 polymer ?
#
loop_
_entity_poly.entity_id
_entity_poly.type
_entity_poly.pdbx_seq_one_letter_code
_entity_poly.pdbx_strand_id
1 'polypeptide(L)'
;MKDTVKLTSLTIAIFIGSCLAATAETMGPDRIRAELVGQDLQGRMGILRASLRYKTDGTIEMRAPVGTGAGTWEMTDTGMCVDITSGPRQGEECLTFTDNGDGSYSVSNGMTLVRR
;
A
#
# COMPACT_ATOMS: atom_id res chain seq x y z
N MET A 1 -14.42 56.23 -43.93
CA MET A 1 -12.98 55.88 -43.99
C MET A 1 -12.27 56.62 -42.86
N LYS A 2 -11.89 55.89 -41.80
CA LYS A 2 -10.77 56.14 -40.86
C LYS A 2 -10.86 55.16 -39.70
N ASP A 3 -10.16 54.05 -39.90
CA ASP A 3 -9.30 53.30 -38.98
C ASP A 3 -9.52 53.41 -37.47
N THR A 4 -9.65 52.24 -36.81
CA THR A 4 -8.66 51.67 -35.87
C THR A 4 -9.38 50.79 -34.82
N VAL A 5 -9.42 49.48 -35.05
CA VAL A 5 -9.91 48.50 -34.06
C VAL A 5 -8.81 48.29 -33.01
N LYS A 6 -9.10 48.66 -31.76
CA LYS A 6 -8.22 48.53 -30.59
C LYS A 6 -8.12 47.07 -30.16
N LEU A 7 -6.87 46.60 -30.11
CA LEU A 7 -6.26 45.53 -29.31
C LEU A 7 -7.20 44.45 -28.75
N THR A 8 -7.12 43.28 -29.38
CA THR A 8 -7.41 41.96 -28.83
C THR A 8 -6.67 41.72 -27.50
N SER A 9 -7.43 41.57 -26.40
CA SER A 9 -6.93 41.08 -25.12
C SER A 9 -6.57 39.60 -25.23
N LEU A 10 -5.29 39.30 -25.00
CA LEU A 10 -4.76 37.94 -24.83
C LEU A 10 -5.05 37.49 -23.38
N THR A 11 -5.99 36.57 -23.17
CA THR A 11 -6.23 35.98 -21.86
C THR A 11 -5.17 34.90 -21.60
N ILE A 12 -4.16 35.20 -20.79
CA ILE A 12 -3.18 34.23 -20.32
C ILE A 12 -3.85 33.33 -19.28
N ALA A 13 -4.12 32.08 -19.65
CA ALA A 13 -4.54 31.04 -18.70
C ALA A 13 -3.30 30.60 -17.89
N ILE A 14 -3.20 31.07 -16.65
CA ILE A 14 -2.21 30.59 -15.69
C ILE A 14 -2.66 29.19 -15.25
N PHE A 15 -2.06 28.15 -15.83
CA PHE A 15 -2.14 26.79 -15.31
C PHE A 15 -1.39 26.76 -13.97
N ILE A 16 -2.13 26.86 -12.87
CA ILE A 16 -1.62 26.57 -11.54
C ILE A 16 -1.46 25.05 -11.48
N GLY A 17 -0.27 24.57 -11.85
CA GLY A 17 0.11 23.19 -11.64
C GLY A 17 0.16 22.91 -10.14
N SER A 18 -0.90 22.29 -9.62
CA SER A 18 -0.91 21.72 -8.28
C SER A 18 0.14 20.62 -8.22
N CYS A 19 1.33 20.97 -7.75
CA CYS A 19 2.31 19.99 -7.30
C CYS A 19 1.76 19.40 -6.00
N LEU A 20 0.85 18.43 -6.13
CA LEU A 20 0.48 17.57 -5.01
C LEU A 20 1.75 16.80 -4.67
N ALA A 21 2.44 17.22 -3.62
CA ALA A 21 3.36 16.35 -2.93
C ALA A 21 2.55 15.10 -2.58
N ALA A 22 2.89 13.97 -3.21
CA ALA A 22 2.34 12.68 -2.84
C ALA A 22 2.85 12.39 -1.42
N THR A 23 2.11 12.88 -0.42
CA THR A 23 2.23 12.38 0.94
C THR A 23 1.78 10.94 0.87
N ALA A 24 2.74 10.02 0.91
CA ALA A 24 2.48 8.59 1.00
C ALA A 24 1.73 8.35 2.33
N GLU A 25 0.40 8.45 2.26
CA GLU A 25 -0.48 8.43 3.41
C GLU A 25 -0.62 6.99 3.90
N THR A 26 -0.47 6.80 5.21
CA THR A 26 -0.73 5.50 5.84
C THR A 26 -2.18 5.10 5.58
N MET A 27 -2.38 3.90 5.07
CA MET A 27 -3.69 3.35 4.76
C MET A 27 -4.51 3.16 6.03
N GLY A 28 -5.74 3.65 6.02
CA GLY A 28 -6.73 3.31 7.04
C GLY A 28 -7.24 1.87 6.92
N PRO A 29 -7.94 1.36 7.95
CA PRO A 29 -8.35 -0.04 8.07
C PRO A 29 -9.27 -0.51 6.94
N ASP A 30 -10.17 0.34 6.46
CA ASP A 30 -11.07 -0.02 5.36
C ASP A 30 -10.32 -0.23 4.04
N ARG A 31 -9.29 0.59 3.80
CA ARG A 31 -8.44 0.45 2.62
C ARG A 31 -7.55 -0.77 2.71
N ILE A 32 -7.01 -1.06 3.91
CA ILE A 32 -6.25 -2.31 4.16
C ILE A 32 -7.13 -3.53 3.86
N ARG A 33 -8.38 -3.56 4.36
CA ARG A 33 -9.32 -4.66 4.07
C ARG A 33 -9.60 -4.81 2.58
N ALA A 34 -9.92 -3.72 1.90
CA ALA A 34 -10.26 -3.75 0.48
C ALA A 34 -9.09 -4.21 -0.40
N GLU A 35 -7.87 -3.78 -0.07
CA GLU A 35 -6.72 -3.95 -0.95
C GLU A 35 -5.86 -5.17 -0.64
N LEU A 36 -5.80 -5.61 0.63
CA LEU A 36 -4.87 -6.65 1.08
C LEU A 36 -5.58 -7.94 1.51
N VAL A 37 -6.73 -7.84 2.18
CA VAL A 37 -7.44 -9.01 2.71
C VAL A 37 -8.10 -9.79 1.56
N GLY A 38 -7.94 -11.11 1.60
CA GLY A 38 -8.41 -12.05 0.60
C GLY A 38 -7.54 -12.15 -0.66
N GLN A 39 -6.61 -11.22 -0.86
CA GLN A 39 -5.72 -11.16 -2.02
C GLN A 39 -4.52 -12.10 -1.89
N ASP A 40 -4.05 -12.60 -3.03
CA ASP A 40 -2.73 -13.24 -3.11
C ASP A 40 -1.66 -12.16 -3.28
N LEU A 41 -0.80 -12.02 -2.27
CA LEU A 41 0.21 -10.97 -2.22
C LEU A 41 1.61 -11.59 -2.36
N GLN A 42 2.51 -10.84 -2.97
CA GLN A 42 3.93 -11.14 -2.97
C GLN A 42 4.67 -10.10 -2.15
N GLY A 43 5.28 -10.53 -1.05
CA GLY A 43 6.14 -9.71 -0.20
C GLY A 43 7.60 -9.79 -0.60
N ARG A 44 8.30 -8.67 -0.48
CA ARG A 44 9.73 -8.53 -0.75
C ARG A 44 10.40 -7.77 0.39
N MET A 45 11.55 -8.28 0.84
CA MET A 45 12.41 -7.64 1.84
C MET A 45 13.86 -7.91 1.46
N GLY A 46 14.50 -6.92 0.83
CA GLY A 46 15.80 -7.12 0.18
C GLY A 46 15.73 -8.21 -0.91
N ILE A 47 16.57 -9.25 -0.77
CA ILE A 47 16.60 -10.41 -1.67
C ILE A 47 15.52 -11.46 -1.37
N LEU A 48 14.90 -11.38 -0.19
CA LEU A 48 13.90 -12.35 0.26
C LEU A 48 12.56 -12.09 -0.41
N ARG A 49 11.86 -13.17 -0.74
CA ARG A 49 10.50 -13.15 -1.29
C ARG A 49 9.62 -14.13 -0.54
N ALA A 50 8.39 -13.73 -0.27
CA ALA A 50 7.35 -14.58 0.27
C ALA A 50 6.04 -14.35 -0.50
N SER A 51 5.22 -15.39 -0.62
CA SER A 51 3.80 -15.23 -0.95
C SER A 51 3.04 -15.14 0.37
N LEU A 52 2.12 -14.19 0.49
CA LEU A 52 1.32 -13.94 1.68
C LEU A 52 -0.15 -13.91 1.31
N ARG A 53 -0.99 -14.38 2.22
CA ARG A 53 -2.45 -14.23 2.10
C ARG A 53 -3.06 -13.98 3.46
N TYR A 54 -3.60 -12.78 3.66
CA TYR A 54 -4.44 -12.43 4.79
C TYR A 54 -5.86 -12.90 4.47
N LYS A 55 -6.30 -14.03 5.03
CA LYS A 55 -7.63 -14.59 4.73
C LYS A 55 -8.73 -13.85 5.49
N THR A 56 -9.94 -13.84 4.94
CA THR A 56 -11.11 -13.15 5.53
C THR A 56 -11.57 -13.74 6.85
N ASP A 57 -11.09 -14.93 7.23
CA ASP A 57 -11.39 -15.60 8.50
C ASP A 57 -10.45 -15.19 9.65
N GLY A 58 -9.54 -14.23 9.43
CA GLY A 58 -8.58 -13.78 10.43
C GLY A 58 -7.29 -14.61 10.46
N THR A 59 -7.07 -15.53 9.52
CA THR A 59 -5.81 -16.29 9.42
C THR A 59 -4.87 -15.69 8.38
N ILE A 60 -3.57 -15.88 8.57
CA ILE A 60 -2.53 -15.53 7.60
C ILE A 60 -1.72 -16.76 7.22
N GLU A 61 -1.44 -16.91 5.93
CA GLU A 61 -0.50 -17.89 5.41
C GLU A 61 0.67 -17.22 4.70
N MET A 62 1.86 -17.78 4.91
CA MET A 62 3.11 -17.32 4.34
C MET A 62 3.87 -18.48 3.71
N ARG A 63 4.38 -18.28 2.49
CA ARG A 63 5.23 -19.26 1.80
C ARG A 63 6.46 -18.59 1.23
N ALA A 64 7.62 -19.04 1.68
CA ALA A 64 8.92 -18.63 1.17
C ALA A 64 9.75 -19.86 0.77
N PRO A 65 10.86 -19.71 0.03
CA PRO A 65 11.75 -20.83 -0.30
C PRO A 65 12.31 -21.54 0.94
N VAL A 66 12.48 -20.81 2.05
CA VAL A 66 13.02 -21.33 3.32
C VAL A 66 11.99 -22.09 4.17
N GLY A 67 10.70 -22.05 3.80
CA GLY A 67 9.63 -22.72 4.55
C GLY A 67 8.29 -22.00 4.45
N THR A 68 7.29 -22.60 5.08
CA THR A 68 5.95 -22.03 5.24
C THR A 68 5.72 -21.59 6.68
N GLY A 69 4.90 -20.56 6.85
CA GLY A 69 4.43 -20.09 8.15
C GLY A 69 2.94 -19.80 8.09
N ALA A 70 2.30 -19.83 9.26
CA ALA A 70 0.89 -19.52 9.42
C ALA A 70 0.66 -18.86 10.78
N GLY A 71 -0.43 -18.13 10.87
CA GLY A 71 -0.78 -17.35 12.05
C GLY A 71 -2.18 -16.77 11.97
N THR A 72 -2.43 -15.79 12.82
CA THR A 72 -3.66 -14.99 12.82
C THR A 72 -3.37 -13.52 12.58
N TRP A 73 -4.39 -12.76 12.26
CA TRP A 73 -4.30 -11.31 12.16
C TRP A 73 -5.58 -10.64 12.65
N GLU A 74 -5.43 -9.44 13.18
CA GLU A 74 -6.53 -8.58 13.62
C GLU A 74 -6.31 -7.16 13.11
N MET A 75 -7.41 -6.49 12.72
CA MET A 75 -7.36 -5.09 12.30
C MET A 75 -7.30 -4.19 13.52
N THR A 76 -6.48 -3.14 13.47
CA THR A 76 -6.45 -2.05 14.45
C THR A 76 -6.97 -0.75 13.82
N ASP A 77 -7.00 0.33 14.59
CA ASP A 77 -7.43 1.64 14.10
C ASP A 77 -6.54 2.20 12.97
N THR A 78 -5.27 1.79 12.94
CA THR A 78 -4.24 2.34 12.03
C THR A 78 -3.53 1.29 11.17
N GLY A 79 -3.87 0.01 11.33
CA GLY A 79 -3.09 -1.06 10.75
C GLY A 79 -3.64 -2.45 11.02
N MET A 80 -2.74 -3.43 11.08
CA MET A 80 -3.06 -4.84 11.31
C MET A 80 -2.00 -5.47 12.21
N CYS A 81 -2.41 -6.09 13.31
CA CYS A 81 -1.51 -6.91 14.11
C CYS A 81 -1.57 -8.35 13.60
N VAL A 82 -0.41 -8.97 13.43
CA VAL A 82 -0.26 -10.37 13.01
C VAL A 82 0.39 -11.15 14.14
N ASP A 83 -0.10 -12.35 14.42
CA ASP A 83 0.54 -13.30 15.33
C ASP A 83 0.90 -14.56 14.55
N ILE A 84 2.19 -14.74 14.27
CA ILE A 84 2.70 -15.89 13.54
C ILE A 84 3.09 -16.99 14.52
N THR A 85 2.36 -18.10 14.48
CA THR A 85 2.51 -19.22 15.43
C THR A 85 3.29 -20.40 14.85
N SER A 86 3.66 -20.36 13.58
CA SER A 86 4.41 -21.42 12.90
C SER A 86 5.35 -20.91 11.82
N GLY A 87 6.38 -21.71 11.51
CA GLY A 87 7.40 -21.38 10.52
C GLY A 87 8.70 -20.84 11.13
N PRO A 88 9.66 -20.42 10.29
CA PRO A 88 10.99 -20.00 10.74
C PRO A 88 11.01 -18.63 11.44
N ARG A 89 9.94 -17.85 11.29
CA ARG A 89 9.72 -16.59 12.02
C ARG A 89 8.37 -16.65 12.69
N GLN A 90 8.37 -16.42 13.99
CA GLN A 90 7.18 -16.48 14.86
C GLN A 90 7.15 -15.24 15.75
N GLY A 91 5.97 -14.94 16.29
CA GLY A 91 5.72 -13.82 17.17
C GLY A 91 4.66 -12.87 16.64
N GLU A 92 4.32 -11.92 17.50
CA GLU A 92 3.32 -10.89 17.25
C GLU A 92 3.96 -9.58 16.79
N GLU A 93 3.40 -8.96 15.76
CA GLU A 93 3.85 -7.68 15.22
C GLU A 93 2.66 -6.85 14.72
N CYS A 94 2.62 -5.57 15.08
CA CYS A 94 1.63 -4.62 14.55
C CYS A 94 2.20 -3.82 13.38
N LEU A 95 1.52 -3.92 12.24
CA LEU A 95 1.96 -3.42 10.94
C LEU A 95 1.09 -2.25 10.49
N THR A 96 1.73 -1.20 9.99
CA THR A 96 1.06 -0.15 9.21
C THR A 96 1.42 -0.29 7.74
N PHE A 97 0.50 0.12 6.88
CA PHE A 97 0.63 -0.02 5.43
C PHE A 97 0.56 1.35 4.79
N THR A 98 1.41 1.60 3.80
CA THR A 98 1.41 2.83 3.02
C THR A 98 1.28 2.46 1.55
N ASP A 99 0.34 3.07 0.85
CA ASP A 99 0.21 2.90 -0.60
C ASP A 99 1.28 3.75 -1.30
N ASN A 100 2.06 3.11 -2.18
CA ASN A 100 3.10 3.78 -2.94
C ASN A 100 2.57 4.40 -4.25
N GLY A 101 1.31 4.15 -4.62
CA GLY A 101 0.66 4.70 -5.82
C GLY A 101 0.99 3.97 -7.12
N ASP A 102 1.81 2.93 -7.08
CA ASP A 102 2.22 2.09 -8.23
C ASP A 102 1.67 0.65 -8.15
N GLY A 103 0.69 0.42 -7.26
CA GLY A 103 0.14 -0.92 -6.98
C GLY A 103 0.98 -1.73 -5.99
N SER A 104 1.99 -1.12 -5.38
CA SER A 104 2.75 -1.68 -4.26
C SER A 104 2.41 -1.00 -2.94
N TYR A 105 2.58 -1.75 -1.85
CA TYR A 105 2.29 -1.29 -0.50
C TYR A 105 3.52 -1.48 0.38
N SER A 106 4.00 -0.40 1.00
CA SER A 106 5.08 -0.44 1.97
C SER A 106 4.53 -0.81 3.35
N VAL A 107 5.23 -1.71 4.05
CA VAL A 107 4.87 -2.18 5.39
C VAL A 107 5.89 -1.65 6.40
N SER A 108 5.45 -1.28 7.61
CA SER A 108 6.33 -0.72 8.67
C SER A 108 7.53 -1.59 9.04
N ASN A 109 7.45 -2.90 8.84
CA ASN A 109 8.56 -3.84 9.08
C ASN A 109 9.57 -3.91 7.92
N GLY A 110 9.48 -3.00 6.95
CA GLY A 110 10.41 -2.88 5.83
C GLY A 110 10.10 -3.81 4.65
N MET A 111 8.97 -4.53 4.69
CA MET A 111 8.50 -5.32 3.56
C MET A 111 7.74 -4.44 2.55
N THR A 112 7.82 -4.79 1.27
CA THR A 112 6.94 -4.26 0.23
C THR A 112 6.06 -5.39 -0.31
N LEU A 113 4.75 -5.14 -0.39
CA LEU A 113 3.75 -6.07 -0.91
C LEU A 113 3.32 -5.62 -2.31
N VAL A 114 3.09 -6.58 -3.20
CA VAL A 114 2.41 -6.36 -4.49
C VAL A 114 1.33 -7.42 -4.67
N ARG A 115 0.22 -7.08 -5.32
CA ARG A 115 -0.79 -8.07 -5.71
C ARG A 115 -0.25 -8.96 -6.82
N ARG A 116 -0.51 -10.26 -6.74
CA ARG A 116 -0.08 -11.24 -7.74
C ARG A 116 -1.18 -11.59 -8.73
#